data_AF-K1TLZ7-F1
#
_entry.id   AF-K1TLZ7-F1
#
_cell.length_a   1.000
_cell.length_b   1.000
_cell.length_c   1.000
_cell.angle_alpha   90.00
_cell.angle_beta   90.00
_cell.angle_gamma   90.00
#
_symmetry.space_group_name_H-M   'P 1'
#
loop_
_entity.id
_entity.type
_entity.pdbx_description
1 polymer ?
#
loop_
_entity_poly.entity_id
_entity_poly.type
_entity_poly.pdbx_seq_one_letter_code
_entity_poly.pdbx_strand_id
1 'polypeptide(L)' 'MKIVFIGAGNLATNLALEISQSEHQIVQVFSRTRES' A
#
# COMPACT_ATOMS: atom_id res chain seq x y z
N MET A 1 4.02 4.48 12.03
CA MET A 1 2.67 5.04 11.79
C MET A 1 1.82 4.03 11.04
N LYS A 2 0.50 3.95 11.28
CA LYS A 2 -0.41 3.05 10.56
C LYS A 2 -0.95 3.74 9.30
N ILE A 3 -0.89 3.05 8.16
CA ILE A 3 -1.19 3.60 6.84
C ILE A 3 -2.23 2.71 6.15
N VAL A 4 -3.20 3.34 5.50
CA VAL A 4 -4.20 2.68 4.65
C VAL A 4 -4.05 3.21 3.23
N PHE A 5 -3.96 2.31 2.25
CA PHE A 5 -3.91 2.69 0.85
C PHE A 5 -5.29 2.60 0.20
N ILE A 6 -5.63 3.64 -0.55
CA ILE A 6 -6.81 3.69 -1.42
C ILE A 6 -6.31 3.74 -2.86
N GLY A 7 -6.20 2.56 -3.47
CA GLY A 7 -5.56 2.31 -4.75
C GLY A 7 -4.40 1.31 -4.62
N ALA A 8 -4.28 0.42 -5.60
CA ALA A 8 -3.23 -0.61 -5.67
C ALA A 8 -2.50 -0.61 -7.03
N GLY A 9 -2.41 0.56 -7.68
CA GLY A 9 -1.68 0.72 -8.95
C GLY A 9 -0.17 0.87 -8.74
N ASN A 10 0.59 1.03 -9.83
CA ASN A 10 2.06 1.07 -9.82
C ASN A 10 2.68 2.00 -8.77
N LEU A 11 2.13 3.20 -8.58
CA LEU A 11 2.61 4.13 -7.56
C LEU A 11 2.43 3.56 -6.14
N ALA A 12 1.23 3.06 -5.84
CA ALA A 12 0.93 2.47 -4.54
C ALA A 12 1.82 1.25 -4.28
N THR A 13 2.02 0.39 -5.28
CA THR A 13 2.87 -0.80 -5.14
C THR A 13 4.33 -0.44 -4.84
N ASN A 14 4.93 0.47 -5.62
CA ASN A 14 6.32 0.88 -5.39
C ASN A 14 6.49 1.61 -4.05
N LEU A 15 5.52 2.46 -3.67
CA LEU A 15 5.53 3.11 -2.37
C LEU A 15 5.36 2.10 -1.23
N ALA A 16 4.53 1.06 -1.40
CA ALA A 16 4.37 0.00 -0.41
C ALA A 16 5.67 -0.75 -0.16
N LEU A 17 6.43 -1.03 -1.23
CA LEU A 17 7.73 -1.68 -1.13
C LEU A 17 8.72 -0.84 -0.30
N GLU A 18 8.81 0.46 -0.57
CA GLU A 18 9.69 1.34 0.21
C GLU A 18 9.23 1.47 1.67
N ILE A 19 7.93 1.64 1.89
CA ILE A 19 7.35 1.71 3.23
C ILE A 19 7.60 0.42 4.03
N SER A 20 7.63 -0.75 3.37
CA SER A 20 7.93 -2.03 4.03
C SER A 20 9.33 -2.09 4.64
N GLN A 21 10.26 -1.24 4.20
CA GLN A 21 11.62 -1.13 4.75
C GLN A 21 11.72 -0.09 5.88
N SER A 22 10.61 0.57 6.24
CA SER A 22 10.54 1.60 7.29
C SER A 22 9.83 1.08 8.55
N GLU A 23 9.76 1.91 9.60
CA GLU A 23 8.98 1.61 10.82
C GLU A 23 7.47 1.87 10.65
N HIS A 24 7.01 2.14 9.43
CA HIS A 24 5.61 2.35 9.12
C HIS A 24 4.92 1.04 8.75
N GLN A 25 3.63 0.93 9.05
CA GLN A 25 2.85 -0.28 8.84
C GLN A 25 1.67 0.02 7.93
N ILE A 26 1.64 -0.63 6.76
CA ILE A 26 0.46 -0.65 5.90
C ILE A 26 -0.49 -1.70 6.46
N VAL A 27 -1.62 -1.26 7.01
CA VAL A 27 -2.57 -2.15 7.70
C VAL A 27 -3.72 -2.59 6.79
N GLN A 28 -3.93 -1.90 5.68
CA GLN A 28 -4.96 -2.23 4.69
C GLN A 28 -4.66 -1.58 3.34
N VAL A 29 -5.06 -2.26 2.27
CA VAL A 29 -5.09 -1.73 0.91
C VAL A 29 -6.49 -1.96 0.34
N PHE A 30 -7.12 -0.91 -0.18
CA PHE A 30 -8.35 -0.98 -0.95
C PHE A 30 -8.05 -0.79 -2.43
N SER A 31 -8.61 -1.64 -3.28
CA SER A 31 -8.66 -1.44 -4.72
C SER A 31 -10.07 -1.68 -5.22
N ARG A 32 -10.44 -1.04 -6.33
CA ARG A 32 -11.76 -1.22 -6.96
C ARG A 32 -11.95 -2.65 -7.48
N THR A 33 -10.84 -3.30 -7.86
CA THR A 33 -10.79 -4.68 -8.32
C THR A 33 -10.10 -5.54 -7.27
N ARG A 34 -10.53 -6.81 -7.19
CA ARG A 34 -9.86 -7.79 -6.31
C ARG A 34 -8.52 -8.24 -6.89
N GLU A 35 -8.39 -8.23 -8.21
CA GLU A 35 -7.10 -8.43 -8.89
C GLU A 35 -6.31 -7.13 -8.94
N SER A 36 -5.02 -7.23 -8.63
CA SER A 36 -3.98 -6.24 -8.88
C SER A 36 -2.66 -6.98 -9.07
#